data_AF-A0AAD3HIB7-F1
#
_entry.id   AF-A0AAD3HIB7-F1
#
_cell.length_a   1.000
_cell.length_b   1.000
_cell.length_c   1.000
_cell.angle_alpha   90.00
_cell.angle_beta   90.00
_cell.angle_gamma   90.00
#
_symmetry.space_group_name_H-M   'P 1'
#
loop_
_entity.id
_entity.type
_entity.pdbx_description
1 polymer ?
#
loop_
_entity_poly.entity_id
_entity_poly.type
_entity_poly.pdbx_seq_one_letter_code
_entity_poly.pdbx_strand_id
1 'polypeptide(L)'
;GRLEAAQAALGAAAKAWRGAAAELSKRLDEQLREALESHGHDPDDVVGELTCMLASGHVSPPLQSFLASTLTEPGLRRLAKTVDAALQEVSRQLLDGVLPELQLVAFVAGELRGRARAAHITHTLGLKERAVLQCEGAATRALVQAEALRQLVTRVAAQYRVFFTWLLKTLQSLEESRPEGEEGPLPGATPPGGPGSLAGVPVCVPTLLAFLDPAEGQLACDAVARDLDASQATLGLPVGSLRLPPRLAPHLRALQQAVFPG
;
A
#
# COMPACT_ATOMS: atom_id res chain seq x y z
N GLY A 1 24.23 1.65 -8.68
CA GLY A 1 24.31 3.05 -8.18
C GLY A 1 23.19 3.33 -7.19
N ARG A 2 23.30 4.38 -6.35
CA ARG A 2 22.33 4.67 -5.27
C ARG A 2 20.88 4.84 -5.77
N LEU A 3 20.70 5.53 -6.89
CA LEU A 3 19.39 5.67 -7.55
C LEU A 3 18.82 4.33 -8.04
N GLU A 4 19.67 3.43 -8.56
CA GLU A 4 19.26 2.10 -9.00
C GLU A 4 18.86 1.21 -7.82
N ALA A 5 19.52 1.36 -6.67
CA ALA A 5 19.14 0.67 -5.44
C ALA A 5 17.76 1.13 -4.95
N ALA A 6 17.50 2.44 -4.95
CA ALA A 6 16.18 3.00 -4.63
C ALA A 6 15.10 2.52 -5.62
N GLN A 7 15.40 2.49 -6.92
CA GLN A 7 14.48 1.97 -7.95
C GLN A 7 14.20 0.48 -7.76
N ALA A 8 15.21 -0.33 -7.45
CA ALA A 8 15.04 -1.75 -7.18
C ALA A 8 14.17 -2.00 -5.94
N ALA A 9 14.38 -1.23 -4.86
CA ALA A 9 13.57 -1.29 -3.65
C ALA A 9 12.10 -0.93 -3.93
N LEU A 10 11.84 0.12 -4.71
CA LEU A 10 10.48 0.44 -5.17
C LEU A 10 9.87 -0.63 -6.07
N GLY A 11 10.68 -1.24 -6.94
CA GLY A 11 10.27 -2.38 -7.76
C GLY A 11 9.79 -3.55 -6.89
N ALA A 12 10.54 -3.86 -5.84
CA ALA A 12 10.19 -4.87 -4.87
C ALA A 12 8.91 -4.52 -4.10
N ALA A 13 8.78 -3.27 -3.64
CA ALA A 13 7.59 -2.77 -2.96
C ALA A 13 6.32 -2.93 -3.82
N ALA A 14 6.35 -2.47 -5.07
CA ALA A 14 5.20 -2.60 -5.95
C ALA A 14 4.88 -4.05 -6.31
N LYS A 15 5.90 -4.90 -6.47
CA LYS A 15 5.67 -6.33 -6.69
C LYS A 15 4.98 -6.97 -5.48
N ALA A 16 5.40 -6.64 -4.27
CA ALA A 16 4.78 -7.14 -3.04
C ALA A 16 3.31 -6.70 -2.95
N TRP A 17 3.03 -5.41 -3.17
CA TRP A 17 1.66 -4.90 -3.14
C TRP A 17 0.77 -5.51 -4.23
N ARG A 18 1.21 -5.51 -5.49
CA ARG A 18 0.44 -6.05 -6.62
C ARG A 18 0.04 -7.51 -6.40
N GLY A 19 0.92 -8.31 -5.80
CA GLY A 19 0.59 -9.71 -5.48
C GLY A 19 -0.54 -9.83 -4.47
N ALA A 20 -0.52 -9.03 -3.40
CA ALA A 20 -1.58 -9.04 -2.39
C ALA A 20 -2.88 -8.39 -2.87
N ALA A 21 -2.79 -7.27 -3.61
CA ALA A 21 -3.92 -6.60 -4.22
C ALA A 21 -4.66 -7.50 -5.22
N ALA A 22 -3.93 -8.25 -6.06
CA ALA A 22 -4.54 -9.19 -6.98
C ALA A 22 -5.30 -10.32 -6.26
N GLU A 23 -4.77 -10.86 -5.16
CA GLU A 23 -5.50 -11.84 -4.35
C GLU A 23 -6.73 -11.20 -3.68
N LEU A 24 -6.63 -9.96 -3.19
CA LEU A 24 -7.75 -9.24 -2.60
C LEU A 24 -8.87 -9.00 -3.62
N SER A 25 -8.55 -8.46 -4.79
CA SER A 25 -9.50 -8.24 -5.88
C SER A 25 -10.11 -9.54 -6.38
N LYS A 26 -9.33 -10.62 -6.48
CA LYS A 26 -9.91 -11.94 -6.81
C LYS A 26 -10.98 -12.38 -5.81
N ARG A 27 -10.81 -12.10 -4.51
CA ARG A 27 -11.81 -12.45 -3.49
C ARG A 27 -13.00 -11.48 -3.49
N LEU A 28 -12.76 -10.18 -3.54
CA LEU A 28 -13.80 -9.17 -3.33
C LEU A 28 -14.45 -8.69 -4.63
N ASP A 29 -13.71 -8.63 -5.73
CA ASP A 29 -14.22 -8.13 -7.01
C ASP A 29 -14.69 -9.26 -7.93
N GLU A 30 -14.11 -10.46 -7.88
CA GLU A 30 -14.55 -11.57 -8.73
C GLU A 30 -15.54 -12.48 -7.98
N GLN A 31 -15.12 -13.06 -6.85
CA GLN A 31 -15.91 -14.07 -6.14
C GLN A 31 -17.16 -13.50 -5.44
N LEU A 32 -17.07 -12.29 -4.89
CA LEU A 32 -18.23 -11.64 -4.29
C LEU A 32 -19.17 -11.07 -5.37
N ARG A 33 -18.65 -10.60 -6.52
CA ARG A 33 -19.50 -10.26 -7.67
C ARG A 33 -20.34 -11.45 -8.11
N GLU A 34 -19.73 -12.62 -8.30
CA GLU A 34 -20.45 -13.84 -8.66
C GLU A 34 -21.51 -14.23 -7.60
N ALA A 35 -21.21 -14.01 -6.32
CA ALA A 35 -22.18 -14.20 -5.24
C ALA A 35 -23.34 -13.19 -5.31
N LEU A 36 -23.08 -11.92 -5.65
CA LEU A 36 -24.11 -10.91 -5.83
C LEU A 36 -25.03 -11.22 -7.02
N GLU A 37 -24.44 -11.55 -8.18
CA GLU A 37 -25.20 -11.90 -9.40
C GLU A 37 -26.11 -13.11 -9.17
N SER A 38 -25.59 -14.16 -8.52
CA SER A 38 -26.35 -15.37 -8.24
C SER A 38 -27.54 -15.16 -7.30
N HIS A 39 -27.53 -14.08 -6.50
CA HIS A 39 -28.63 -13.71 -5.60
C HIS A 39 -29.48 -12.55 -6.15
N GLY A 40 -29.21 -12.07 -7.37
CA GLY A 40 -29.98 -11.00 -8.02
C GLY A 40 -29.69 -9.59 -7.47
N HIS A 41 -28.55 -9.39 -6.81
CA HIS A 41 -28.05 -8.07 -6.40
C HIS A 41 -27.24 -7.42 -7.53
N ASP A 42 -27.00 -6.12 -7.42
CA ASP A 42 -26.11 -5.40 -8.36
C ASP A 42 -24.65 -5.86 -8.14
N PRO A 43 -23.99 -6.50 -9.11
CA PRO A 43 -22.60 -6.94 -8.97
C PRO A 43 -21.64 -5.77 -8.74
N ASP A 44 -21.93 -4.58 -9.26
CA ASP A 44 -20.99 -3.48 -9.18
C ASP A 44 -21.05 -2.74 -7.84
N ASP A 45 -22.03 -3.03 -6.98
CA ASP A 45 -22.22 -2.37 -5.68
C ASP A 45 -21.68 -3.17 -4.47
N VAL A 46 -20.49 -3.74 -4.60
CA VAL A 46 -19.79 -4.43 -3.50
C VAL A 46 -19.61 -3.52 -2.28
N VAL A 47 -19.27 -2.25 -2.52
CA VAL A 47 -19.03 -1.26 -1.47
C VAL A 47 -20.34 -0.89 -0.75
N GLY A 48 -21.45 -0.73 -1.49
CA GLY A 48 -22.76 -0.47 -0.91
C GLY A 48 -23.25 -1.63 -0.04
N GLU A 49 -23.11 -2.87 -0.49
CA GLU A 49 -23.47 -4.06 0.29
C GLU A 49 -22.68 -4.17 1.61
N LEU A 50 -21.36 -3.96 1.56
CA LEU A 50 -20.53 -3.94 2.77
C LEU A 50 -20.88 -2.77 3.70
N THR A 51 -21.24 -1.61 3.15
CA THR A 51 -21.67 -0.44 3.92
C THR A 51 -23.03 -0.67 4.58
N CYS A 52 -23.98 -1.28 3.86
CA CYS A 52 -25.27 -1.69 4.38
C CYS A 52 -25.11 -2.69 5.53
N MET A 53 -24.20 -3.68 5.39
CA MET A 53 -23.88 -4.61 6.46
C MET A 53 -23.29 -3.91 7.68
N LEU A 54 -22.37 -2.96 7.48
CA LEU A 54 -21.79 -2.17 8.57
C LEU A 54 -22.84 -1.32 9.30
N ALA A 55 -23.76 -0.69 8.56
CA ALA A 55 -24.75 0.23 9.11
C ALA A 55 -25.92 -0.49 9.79
N SER A 56 -26.37 -1.62 9.22
CA SER A 56 -27.54 -2.36 9.69
C SER A 56 -27.22 -3.52 10.63
N GLY A 57 -25.97 -4.02 10.58
CA GLY A 57 -25.59 -5.29 11.20
C GLY A 57 -26.21 -6.52 10.53
N HIS A 58 -27.03 -6.34 9.49
CA HIS A 58 -27.64 -7.42 8.73
C HIS A 58 -26.70 -7.87 7.62
N VAL A 59 -26.47 -9.19 7.54
CA VAL A 59 -25.68 -9.80 6.49
C VAL A 59 -26.63 -10.28 5.40
N SER A 60 -26.54 -9.69 4.21
CA SER A 60 -27.37 -10.08 3.07
C SER A 60 -27.08 -11.53 2.64
N PRO A 61 -28.04 -12.25 2.04
CA PRO A 61 -27.83 -13.62 1.55
C PRO A 61 -26.56 -13.82 0.69
N PRO A 62 -26.22 -12.93 -0.29
CA PRO A 62 -24.98 -13.09 -1.06
C PRO A 62 -23.73 -12.96 -0.19
N LEU A 63 -23.69 -11.98 0.73
CA LEU A 63 -22.58 -11.81 1.66
C LEU A 63 -22.45 -13.00 2.62
N GLN A 64 -23.58 -13.55 3.09
CA GLN A 64 -23.59 -14.71 3.97
C GLN A 64 -23.04 -15.94 3.24
N SER A 65 -23.50 -16.20 2.00
CA SER A 65 -22.99 -17.28 1.16
C SER A 65 -21.49 -17.13 0.88
N PHE A 66 -21.07 -15.92 0.51
CA PHE A 66 -19.68 -15.60 0.26
C PHE A 66 -18.81 -15.84 1.51
N LEU A 67 -19.18 -15.29 2.67
CA LEU A 67 -18.41 -15.41 3.90
C LEU A 67 -18.41 -16.83 4.47
N ALA A 68 -19.54 -17.55 4.40
CA ALA A 68 -19.64 -18.89 4.96
C ALA A 68 -19.05 -19.98 4.07
N SER A 69 -19.09 -19.83 2.74
CA SER A 69 -18.72 -20.90 1.80
C SER A 69 -17.48 -20.59 0.96
N THR A 70 -17.22 -19.32 0.64
CA THR A 70 -16.12 -18.93 -0.27
C THR A 70 -14.93 -18.34 0.49
N LEU A 71 -15.18 -17.37 1.37
CA LEU A 71 -14.20 -16.65 2.17
C LEU A 71 -14.37 -16.99 3.66
N THR A 72 -14.26 -18.29 3.96
CA THR A 72 -14.35 -18.88 5.31
C THR A 72 -13.38 -18.23 6.30
N GLU A 73 -13.56 -18.46 7.62
CA GLU A 73 -12.73 -17.83 8.65
C GLU A 73 -11.23 -18.09 8.43
N PRO A 74 -10.77 -19.32 8.13
CA PRO A 74 -9.37 -19.57 7.82
C PRO A 74 -8.89 -18.83 6.57
N GLY A 75 -9.74 -18.73 5.55
CA GLY A 75 -9.48 -17.99 4.31
C GLY A 75 -9.32 -16.49 4.56
N LEU A 76 -10.23 -15.91 5.33
CA LEU A 76 -10.22 -14.50 5.70
C LEU A 76 -9.01 -14.15 6.57
N ARG A 77 -8.66 -14.99 7.55
CA ARG A 77 -7.45 -14.81 8.37
C ARG A 77 -6.18 -14.89 7.53
N ARG A 78 -6.13 -15.80 6.55
CA ARG A 78 -4.99 -15.93 5.63
C ARG A 78 -4.88 -14.69 4.74
N LEU A 79 -5.99 -14.22 4.15
CA LEU A 79 -6.02 -13.03 3.32
C LEU A 79 -5.56 -11.80 4.11
N ALA A 80 -6.08 -11.61 5.33
CA ALA A 80 -5.67 -10.53 6.22
C ALA A 80 -4.16 -10.54 6.49
N LYS A 81 -3.58 -11.72 6.77
CA LYS A 81 -2.13 -11.88 6.96
C LYS A 81 -1.34 -11.56 5.69
N THR A 82 -1.83 -11.98 4.52
CA THR A 82 -1.17 -11.70 3.23
C THR A 82 -1.14 -10.20 2.93
N VAL A 83 -2.27 -9.50 3.12
CA VAL A 83 -2.35 -8.05 2.90
C VAL A 83 -1.49 -7.29 3.92
N ASP A 84 -1.55 -7.65 5.21
CA ASP A 84 -0.73 -7.00 6.23
C ASP A 84 0.76 -7.19 5.98
N ALA A 85 1.19 -8.42 5.64
CA ALA A 85 2.59 -8.71 5.31
C ALA A 85 3.07 -7.93 4.08
N ALA A 86 2.24 -7.77 3.06
CA ALA A 86 2.59 -6.99 1.88
C ALA A 86 2.75 -5.49 2.21
N LEU A 87 1.86 -4.91 3.03
CA LEU A 87 1.96 -3.51 3.45
C LEU A 87 3.16 -3.26 4.37
N GLN A 88 3.48 -4.22 5.24
CA GLN A 88 4.71 -4.18 6.04
C GLN A 88 5.95 -4.22 5.15
N GLU A 89 5.98 -5.09 4.15
CA GLU A 89 7.08 -5.18 3.18
C GLU A 89 7.23 -3.91 2.35
N VAL A 90 6.13 -3.31 1.87
CA VAL A 90 6.16 -2.01 1.19
C VAL A 90 6.74 -0.93 2.10
N SER A 91 6.27 -0.84 3.34
CA SER A 91 6.79 0.13 4.31
C SER A 91 8.28 -0.08 4.59
N ARG A 92 8.72 -1.34 4.70
CA ARG A 92 10.13 -1.70 4.93
C ARG A 92 11.00 -1.29 3.75
N GLN A 93 10.58 -1.59 2.52
CA GLN A 93 11.32 -1.20 1.31
C GLN A 93 11.44 0.34 1.19
N LEU A 94 10.38 1.07 1.52
CA LEU A 94 10.42 2.55 1.53
C LEU A 94 11.38 3.08 2.60
N LEU A 95 11.32 2.53 3.82
CA LEU A 95 12.12 2.99 4.95
C LEU A 95 13.61 2.63 4.82
N ASP A 96 13.91 1.39 4.44
CA ASP A 96 15.28 0.87 4.47
C ASP A 96 15.95 0.93 3.09
N GLY A 97 15.18 0.86 2.01
CA GLY A 97 15.68 0.74 0.65
C GLY A 97 15.59 2.01 -0.20
N VAL A 98 14.60 2.87 0.06
CA VAL A 98 14.36 4.08 -0.76
C VAL A 98 14.83 5.34 -0.06
N LEU A 99 14.34 5.61 1.15
CA LEU A 99 14.63 6.87 1.85
C LEU A 99 16.12 7.12 2.10
N PRO A 100 16.94 6.16 2.56
CA PRO A 100 18.36 6.39 2.82
C PRO A 100 19.14 6.71 1.54
N GLU A 101 18.77 6.06 0.44
CA GLU A 101 19.37 6.25 -0.87
C GLU A 101 19.06 7.64 -1.42
N LEU A 102 17.82 8.11 -1.30
CA LEU A 102 17.42 9.45 -1.72
C LEU A 102 18.00 10.56 -0.84
N GLN A 103 18.13 10.33 0.47
CA GLN A 103 18.83 11.22 1.39
C GLN A 103 20.27 11.44 0.95
N LEU A 104 20.98 10.36 0.62
CA LEU A 104 22.36 10.47 0.15
C LEU A 104 22.46 11.20 -1.20
N VAL A 105 21.55 10.92 -2.14
CA VAL A 105 21.51 11.63 -3.43
C VAL A 105 21.27 13.13 -3.24
N ALA A 106 20.30 13.51 -2.38
CA ALA A 106 20.02 14.90 -2.07
C ALA A 106 21.21 15.59 -1.39
N PHE A 107 21.87 14.91 -0.46
CA PHE A 107 23.09 15.40 0.20
C PHE A 107 24.22 15.67 -0.81
N VAL A 108 24.53 14.70 -1.67
CA VAL A 108 25.58 14.85 -2.68
C VAL A 108 25.24 15.97 -3.68
N ALA A 109 23.97 16.12 -4.07
CA ALA A 109 23.54 17.22 -4.93
C ALA A 109 23.74 18.60 -4.27
N GLY A 110 23.47 18.71 -2.96
CA GLY A 110 23.73 19.92 -2.18
C GLY A 110 25.23 20.28 -2.11
N GLU A 111 26.09 19.29 -1.86
CA GLU A 111 27.55 19.45 -1.87
C GLU A 111 28.06 19.93 -3.23
N LEU A 112 27.56 19.32 -4.31
CA LEU A 112 27.89 19.73 -5.68
C LEU A 112 27.45 21.16 -5.97
N ARG A 113 26.32 21.61 -5.42
CA ARG A 113 25.88 23.01 -5.59
C ARG A 113 26.83 23.96 -4.86
N GLY A 114 27.22 23.63 -3.63
CA GLY A 114 28.21 24.40 -2.87
C GLY A 114 29.52 24.56 -3.65
N ARG A 115 30.01 23.47 -4.24
CA ARG A 115 31.22 23.48 -5.09
C ARG A 115 31.01 24.29 -6.37
N ALA A 116 29.87 24.16 -7.04
CA ALA A 116 29.55 24.93 -8.24
C ALA A 116 29.62 26.46 -8.00
N ARG A 117 29.23 26.92 -6.81
CA ARG A 117 29.26 28.34 -6.41
C ARG A 117 30.66 28.88 -6.08
N ALA A 118 31.56 28.05 -5.56
CA ALA A 118 32.90 28.45 -5.10
C ALA A 118 33.90 28.63 -6.26
N ALA A 119 33.49 29.37 -7.30
CA ALA A 119 33.89 29.33 -8.72
C ALA A 119 35.36 29.60 -9.12
N HIS A 120 36.36 29.18 -8.36
CA HIS A 120 37.77 29.20 -8.78
C HIS A 120 38.19 27.92 -9.55
N ILE A 121 37.59 26.76 -9.25
CA ILE A 121 38.01 25.43 -9.77
C ILE A 121 36.96 24.79 -10.70
N THR A 122 35.69 25.21 -10.63
CA THR A 122 34.58 24.49 -11.28
C THR A 122 34.31 24.88 -12.74
N HIS A 123 34.87 26.00 -13.20
CA HIS A 123 34.69 26.46 -14.58
C HIS A 123 35.42 25.56 -15.60
N THR A 124 36.49 24.88 -15.18
CA THR A 124 37.24 23.90 -15.99
C THR A 124 36.53 22.54 -16.08
N LEU A 125 35.64 22.21 -15.13
CA LEU A 125 34.88 20.96 -15.08
C LEU A 125 33.52 21.04 -15.79
N GLY A 126 33.10 22.23 -16.24
CA GLY A 126 31.81 22.43 -16.93
C GLY A 126 30.58 22.26 -16.02
N LEU A 127 30.75 22.27 -14.71
CA LEU A 127 29.67 22.11 -13.74
C LEU A 127 28.81 23.38 -13.69
N LYS A 128 27.56 23.27 -14.14
CA LYS A 128 26.61 24.40 -14.16
C LYS A 128 25.79 24.43 -12.88
N GLU A 129 25.95 25.46 -12.06
CA GLU A 129 25.19 25.62 -10.81
C GLU A 129 23.68 25.42 -11.00
N ARG A 130 23.10 26.02 -12.05
CA ARG A 130 21.67 25.89 -12.35
C ARG A 130 21.23 24.43 -12.58
N ALA A 131 22.07 23.60 -13.20
CA ALA A 131 21.75 22.20 -13.43
C ALA A 131 21.81 21.39 -12.14
N VAL A 132 22.79 21.69 -11.27
CA VAL A 132 22.91 21.04 -9.96
C VAL A 132 21.76 21.42 -9.03
N LEU A 133 21.35 22.69 -9.04
CA LEU A 133 20.18 23.17 -8.30
C LEU A 133 18.89 22.43 -8.71
N GLN A 134 18.70 22.17 -10.00
CA GLN A 134 17.55 21.39 -10.48
C GLN A 134 17.61 19.93 -10.03
N CYS A 135 18.81 19.34 -10.02
CA CYS A 135 19.04 17.98 -9.53
C CYS A 135 18.74 17.84 -8.03
N GLU A 136 19.27 18.76 -7.22
CA GLU A 136 18.99 18.86 -5.78
C GLU A 136 17.48 18.98 -5.52
N GLY A 137 16.81 19.92 -6.21
CA GLY A 137 15.37 20.08 -6.09
C GLY A 137 14.57 18.82 -6.49
N ALA A 138 15.02 18.07 -7.49
CA ALA A 138 14.39 16.80 -7.87
C ALA A 138 14.60 15.72 -6.81
N ALA A 139 15.81 15.60 -6.26
CA ALA A 139 16.13 14.64 -5.20
C ALA A 139 15.34 14.91 -3.91
N THR A 140 15.24 16.19 -3.50
CA THR A 140 14.45 16.58 -2.32
C THR A 140 12.96 16.31 -2.53
N ARG A 141 12.40 16.59 -3.72
CA ARG A 141 11.00 16.26 -4.02
C ARG A 141 10.75 14.76 -3.96
N ALA A 142 11.64 13.95 -4.55
CA ALA A 142 11.52 12.50 -4.51
C ALA A 142 11.55 11.95 -3.08
N LEU A 143 12.40 12.51 -2.22
CA LEU A 143 12.47 12.16 -0.80
C LEU A 143 11.16 12.47 -0.06
N VAL A 144 10.59 13.67 -0.27
CA VAL A 144 9.30 14.06 0.33
C VAL A 144 8.17 13.16 -0.15
N GLN A 145 8.15 12.81 -1.43
CA GLN A 145 7.15 11.90 -2.01
C GLN A 145 7.27 10.47 -1.45
N ALA A 146 8.49 9.96 -1.29
CA ALA A 146 8.72 8.64 -0.71
C ALA A 146 8.25 8.57 0.76
N GLU A 147 8.48 9.63 1.53
CA GLU A 147 7.98 9.71 2.91
C GLU A 147 6.44 9.84 2.96
N ALA A 148 5.85 10.65 2.08
CA ALA A 148 4.39 10.75 1.97
C ALA A 148 3.75 9.40 1.62
N LEU A 149 4.35 8.64 0.70
CA LEU A 149 3.92 7.29 0.36
C LEU A 149 4.03 6.34 1.56
N ARG A 150 5.12 6.41 2.33
CA ARG A 150 5.29 5.59 3.55
C ARG A 150 4.20 5.89 4.59
N GLN A 151 3.85 7.16 4.76
CA GLN A 151 2.76 7.58 5.65
C GLN A 151 1.40 7.09 5.15
N LEU A 152 1.14 7.17 3.83
CA LEU A 152 -0.05 6.60 3.20
C LEU A 152 -0.15 5.10 3.49
N VAL A 153 0.92 4.33 3.22
CA VAL A 153 0.97 2.87 3.46
C VAL A 153 0.68 2.54 4.92
N THR A 154 1.22 3.32 5.86
CA THR A 154 0.96 3.15 7.29
C THR A 154 -0.52 3.35 7.63
N ARG A 155 -1.14 4.40 7.09
CA ARG A 155 -2.58 4.68 7.27
C ARG A 155 -3.44 3.57 6.67
N VAL A 156 -3.12 3.15 5.45
CA VAL A 156 -3.83 2.09 4.73
C VAL A 156 -3.73 0.76 5.46
N ALA A 157 -2.55 0.41 5.99
CA ALA A 157 -2.39 -0.78 6.82
C ALA A 157 -3.29 -0.77 8.05
N ALA A 158 -3.43 0.38 8.72
CA ALA A 158 -4.36 0.53 9.83
C ALA A 158 -5.82 0.33 9.38
N GLN A 159 -6.22 0.90 8.24
CA GLN A 159 -7.57 0.73 7.70
C GLN A 159 -7.88 -0.75 7.37
N TYR A 160 -6.96 -1.45 6.69
CA TYR A 160 -7.12 -2.88 6.40
C TYR A 160 -7.24 -3.73 7.67
N ARG A 161 -6.43 -3.45 8.70
CA ARG A 161 -6.53 -4.16 9.99
C ARG A 161 -7.90 -3.99 10.63
N VAL A 162 -8.44 -2.77 10.62
CA VAL A 162 -9.78 -2.49 11.15
C VAL A 162 -10.83 -3.22 10.30
N PHE A 163 -10.73 -3.17 8.98
CA PHE A 163 -11.63 -3.87 8.05
C PHE A 163 -11.64 -5.39 8.28
N PHE A 164 -10.49 -6.04 8.27
CA PHE A 164 -10.41 -7.49 8.50
C PHE A 164 -10.86 -7.90 9.89
N THR A 165 -10.58 -7.08 10.92
CA THR A 165 -11.07 -7.33 12.28
C THR A 165 -12.59 -7.29 12.34
N TRP A 166 -13.21 -6.30 11.69
CA TRP A 166 -14.66 -6.20 11.61
C TRP A 166 -15.29 -7.35 10.84
N LEU A 167 -14.72 -7.72 9.69
CA LEU A 167 -15.26 -8.80 8.86
C LEU A 167 -15.15 -10.17 9.57
N LEU A 168 -14.04 -10.42 10.28
CA LEU A 168 -13.87 -11.62 11.10
C LEU A 168 -14.90 -11.70 12.23
N LYS A 169 -15.18 -10.59 12.93
CA LYS A 169 -16.22 -10.54 13.97
C LYS A 169 -17.60 -10.83 13.40
N THR A 170 -17.89 -10.27 12.24
CA THR A 170 -19.17 -10.48 11.55
C THR A 170 -19.34 -11.95 11.21
N LEU A 171 -18.32 -12.58 10.63
CA LEU A 171 -18.32 -14.00 10.33
C LEU A 171 -18.53 -14.87 11.59
N GLN A 172 -17.82 -14.57 12.68
CA GLN A 172 -17.96 -15.29 13.95
C GLN A 172 -19.38 -15.18 14.52
N SER A 173 -19.99 -13.99 14.42
CA SER A 173 -21.38 -13.81 14.84
C SER A 173 -22.39 -14.60 14.00
N LEU A 174 -22.10 -14.81 12.72
CA LEU A 174 -22.94 -15.65 11.85
C LEU A 174 -22.84 -17.13 12.24
N GLU A 175 -21.66 -17.62 12.59
CA GLU A 175 -21.44 -18.99 13.03
C GLU A 175 -22.14 -19.27 14.37
N GLU A 176 -22.07 -18.34 15.32
CA GLU A 176 -22.75 -18.43 16.64
C GLU A 176 -24.29 -18.36 16.51
N SER A 177 -24.80 -17.60 15.54
CA SER A 177 -26.25 -17.44 15.31
C SER A 177 -26.93 -18.64 14.63
N ARG A 178 -26.17 -19.62 14.12
CA ARG A 178 -26.71 -20.85 13.56
C ARG A 178 -27.22 -21.72 14.73
N PRO A 179 -28.54 -21.94 14.87
CA PRO A 179 -29.07 -22.67 16.02
C PRO A 179 -28.52 -24.10 16.06
N GLU A 180 -28.03 -24.51 17.23
CA GLU A 180 -27.72 -25.88 17.59
C GLU A 180 -28.98 -26.75 17.48
N GLY A 181 -29.27 -27.24 16.28
CA GLY A 181 -30.16 -28.36 16.05
C GLY A 181 -29.34 -29.63 15.97
N GLU A 182 -29.39 -30.44 17.03
CA GLU A 182 -28.79 -31.78 17.19
C GLU A 182 -27.26 -31.85 17.30
N GLU A 183 -26.71 -31.68 18.49
CA GLU A 183 -25.91 -32.71 19.19
C GLU A 183 -25.48 -32.17 20.57
N GLY A 184 -25.55 -33.03 21.60
CA GLY A 184 -25.30 -32.65 23.00
C GLY A 184 -23.86 -32.19 23.28
N PRO A 185 -23.58 -31.72 24.52
CA PRO A 185 -22.32 -31.06 24.83
C PRO A 185 -21.13 -32.01 24.67
N LEU A 186 -20.25 -31.71 23.71
CA LEU A 186 -18.94 -32.33 23.60
C LEU A 186 -18.01 -31.78 24.70
N PRO A 187 -17.32 -32.65 25.48
CA PRO A 187 -16.39 -32.21 26.50
C PRO A 187 -15.13 -31.66 25.82
N GLY A 188 -15.00 -30.33 25.77
CA GLY A 188 -13.85 -29.66 25.15
C GLY A 188 -14.13 -28.27 24.56
N ALA A 189 -15.36 -27.77 24.62
CA ALA A 189 -15.67 -26.41 24.21
C ALA A 189 -14.78 -25.40 24.96
N THR A 190 -13.91 -24.75 24.21
CA THR A 190 -13.04 -23.69 24.73
C THR A 190 -13.92 -22.49 25.06
N PRO A 191 -13.81 -21.90 26.27
CA PRO A 191 -14.68 -20.80 26.64
C PRO A 191 -14.49 -19.59 25.71
N PRO A 192 -15.55 -18.80 25.47
CA PRO A 192 -15.45 -17.56 24.72
C PRO A 192 -14.51 -16.61 25.47
N GLY A 193 -13.29 -16.43 24.94
CA GLY A 193 -12.22 -15.71 25.64
C GLY A 193 -10.82 -16.32 25.51
N GLY A 194 -10.64 -17.37 24.71
CA GLY A 194 -9.30 -17.88 24.40
C GLY A 194 -8.37 -16.81 23.79
N PRO A 195 -7.04 -16.95 23.95
CA PRO A 195 -6.06 -16.02 23.39
C PRO A 195 -6.20 -15.98 21.86
N GLY A 196 -6.77 -14.88 21.35
CA GLY A 196 -7.19 -14.73 19.96
C GLY A 196 -8.65 -14.26 19.79
N SER A 197 -9.44 -14.19 20.87
CA SER A 197 -10.79 -13.62 20.86
C SER A 197 -10.75 -12.13 20.54
N LEU A 198 -11.27 -11.76 19.38
CA LEU A 198 -11.38 -10.37 18.94
C LEU A 198 -12.60 -9.67 19.55
N ALA A 199 -13.47 -10.37 20.27
CA ALA A 199 -14.76 -9.88 20.77
C ALA A 199 -14.65 -8.52 21.49
N GLY A 200 -13.61 -8.31 22.30
CA GLY A 200 -13.38 -7.07 23.06
C GLY A 200 -12.71 -5.90 22.31
N VAL A 201 -12.22 -6.08 21.08
CA VAL A 201 -11.52 -5.00 20.34
C VAL A 201 -12.54 -4.04 19.71
N PRO A 202 -12.61 -2.76 20.10
CA PRO A 202 -13.56 -1.82 19.49
C PRO A 202 -13.21 -1.62 18.01
N VAL A 203 -14.22 -1.74 17.15
CA VAL A 203 -14.11 -1.46 15.72
C VAL A 203 -14.32 0.03 15.51
N CYS A 204 -13.37 0.71 14.87
CA CYS A 204 -13.47 2.14 14.57
C CYS A 204 -14.35 2.37 13.33
N VAL A 205 -15.64 2.62 13.53
CA VAL A 205 -16.62 2.85 12.45
C VAL A 205 -16.22 4.00 11.50
N PRO A 206 -15.74 5.17 11.97
CA PRO A 206 -15.28 6.23 11.08
C PRO A 206 -14.14 5.78 10.14
N THR A 207 -13.22 4.95 10.63
CA THR A 207 -12.12 4.40 9.82
C THR A 207 -12.64 3.45 8.74
N LEU A 208 -13.67 2.66 9.05
CA LEU A 208 -14.31 1.77 8.07
C LEU A 208 -15.08 2.54 7.01
N LEU A 209 -15.84 3.56 7.40
CA LEU A 209 -16.57 4.40 6.43
C LEU A 209 -15.61 5.12 5.49
N ALA A 210 -14.49 5.65 5.99
CA ALA A 210 -13.45 6.24 5.15
C ALA A 210 -12.74 5.20 4.26
N PHE A 211 -12.67 3.94 4.69
CA PHE A 211 -12.10 2.85 3.88
C PHE A 211 -13.06 2.39 2.77
N LEU A 212 -14.36 2.38 3.05
CA LEU A 212 -15.45 2.00 2.16
C LEU A 212 -16.03 3.21 1.38
N ASP A 213 -15.40 4.37 1.40
CA ASP A 213 -15.87 5.50 0.61
C ASP A 213 -15.77 5.15 -0.90
N PRO A 214 -16.85 5.25 -1.69
CA PRO A 214 -16.83 4.84 -3.09
C PRO A 214 -15.99 5.76 -3.98
N ALA A 215 -15.72 7.00 -3.57
CA ALA A 215 -14.97 7.99 -4.34
C ALA A 215 -13.50 8.08 -3.93
N GLU A 216 -13.20 7.94 -2.64
CA GLU A 216 -11.85 8.13 -2.09
C GLU A 216 -11.34 6.95 -1.24
N GLY A 217 -12.17 5.94 -1.01
CA GLY A 217 -11.85 4.81 -0.16
C GLY A 217 -10.77 3.92 -0.74
N GLN A 218 -9.91 3.40 0.15
CA GLN A 218 -8.81 2.53 -0.25
C GLN A 218 -9.29 1.25 -0.93
N LEU A 219 -10.49 0.76 -0.59
CA LEU A 219 -11.05 -0.43 -1.22
C LEU A 219 -11.39 -0.19 -2.70
N ALA A 220 -11.89 1.00 -3.04
CA ALA A 220 -12.31 1.35 -4.40
C ALA A 220 -11.16 1.87 -5.28
N CYS A 221 -10.24 2.66 -4.70
CA CYS A 221 -9.27 3.43 -5.50
C CYS A 221 -7.85 2.85 -5.54
N ASP A 222 -7.54 1.86 -4.71
CA ASP A 222 -6.19 1.34 -4.45
C ASP A 222 -5.09 2.43 -4.48
N ALA A 223 -5.14 3.35 -3.51
CA ALA A 223 -4.21 4.48 -3.45
C ALA A 223 -2.73 4.04 -3.32
N VAL A 224 -2.48 2.86 -2.74
CA VAL A 224 -1.13 2.30 -2.61
C VAL A 224 -0.55 1.92 -3.96
N ALA A 225 -1.30 1.21 -4.82
CA ALA A 225 -0.85 0.89 -6.17
C ALA A 225 -0.63 2.16 -6.99
N ARG A 226 -1.60 3.08 -6.97
CA ARG A 226 -1.52 4.36 -7.70
C ARG A 226 -0.27 5.15 -7.32
N ASP A 227 -0.01 5.32 -6.03
CA ASP A 227 1.11 6.14 -5.57
C ASP A 227 2.46 5.39 -5.69
N LEU A 228 2.48 4.05 -5.64
CA LEU A 228 3.66 3.25 -5.99
C LEU A 228 4.00 3.35 -7.48
N ASP A 229 3.02 3.23 -8.38
CA ASP A 229 3.22 3.36 -9.82
C ASP A 229 3.64 4.79 -10.19
N ALA A 230 3.04 5.80 -9.55
CA ALA A 230 3.46 7.19 -9.68
C ALA A 230 4.89 7.40 -9.17
N SER A 231 5.27 6.76 -8.06
CA SER A 231 6.63 6.84 -7.50
C SER A 231 7.65 6.12 -8.37
N GLN A 232 7.30 5.00 -8.99
CA GLN A 232 8.15 4.32 -9.98
C GLN A 232 8.36 5.18 -11.23
N ALA A 233 7.30 5.84 -11.71
CA ALA A 233 7.42 6.82 -12.80
C ALA A 233 8.27 8.04 -12.40
N THR A 234 8.21 8.45 -11.13
CA THR A 234 8.90 9.65 -10.63
C THR A 234 10.35 9.39 -10.26
N LEU A 235 10.70 8.20 -9.79
CA LEU A 235 12.09 7.80 -9.53
C LEU A 235 12.83 7.35 -10.80
N GLY A 236 12.12 7.31 -11.94
CA GLY A 236 12.67 7.43 -13.29
C GLY A 236 12.73 8.86 -13.86
N LEU A 237 12.33 9.89 -13.09
CA LEU A 237 12.27 11.35 -13.37
C LEU A 237 11.98 11.80 -14.83
N PRO A 238 10.93 12.61 -15.13
CA PRO A 238 9.63 12.86 -14.48
C PRO A 238 8.42 12.69 -15.44
N VAL A 239 7.17 12.80 -14.96
CA VAL A 239 6.03 13.21 -15.82
C VAL A 239 5.43 14.50 -15.26
N GLY A 240 5.45 15.54 -16.10
CA GLY A 240 5.21 16.92 -15.72
C GLY A 240 6.27 17.86 -16.28
N SER A 241 6.49 17.83 -17.61
CA SER A 241 7.19 18.90 -18.34
C SER A 241 8.66 19.19 -17.99
N LEU A 242 9.50 18.17 -17.82
CA LEU A 242 10.96 18.35 -17.89
C LEU A 242 11.56 17.35 -18.87
N ARG A 243 11.70 17.78 -20.13
CA ARG A 243 12.76 17.25 -20.99
C ARG A 243 14.07 17.60 -20.31
N LEU A 244 14.75 16.61 -19.71
CA LEU A 244 16.14 16.81 -19.32
C LEU A 244 16.92 17.13 -20.61
N PRO A 245 17.69 18.23 -20.68
CA PRO A 245 18.51 18.51 -21.85
C PRO A 245 19.47 17.33 -22.08
N PRO A 246 19.56 16.76 -23.30
CA PRO A 246 20.46 15.65 -23.61
C PRO A 246 21.95 15.96 -23.32
N ARG A 247 22.27 17.24 -23.07
CA ARG A 247 23.58 17.73 -22.65
C ARG A 247 23.95 17.40 -21.20
N LEU A 248 23.02 16.99 -20.33
CA LEU A 248 23.30 16.70 -18.91
C LEU A 248 23.58 15.22 -18.61
N ALA A 249 23.16 14.31 -19.47
CA ALA A 249 23.43 12.87 -19.36
C ALA A 249 24.92 12.52 -19.18
N PRO A 250 25.89 13.09 -19.94
CA PRO A 250 27.29 12.76 -19.76
C PRO A 250 27.88 13.28 -18.43
N HIS A 251 27.37 14.38 -17.89
CA HIS A 251 27.84 14.93 -16.62
C HIS A 251 27.35 14.14 -15.40
N LEU A 252 26.12 13.63 -15.46
CA LEU A 252 25.60 12.70 -14.45
C LEU A 252 26.37 11.37 -14.47
N ARG A 253 26.71 10.86 -15.66
CA ARG A 253 27.52 9.65 -15.82
C ARG A 253 28.97 9.85 -15.33
N ALA A 254 29.56 11.01 -15.59
CA ALA A 254 30.88 11.38 -15.09
C ALA A 254 30.92 11.55 -13.57
N LEU A 255 29.86 12.12 -12.96
CA LEU A 255 29.72 12.18 -11.50
C LEU A 255 29.55 10.80 -10.87
N GLN A 256 28.80 9.91 -11.53
CA GLN A 256 28.62 8.53 -11.08
C GLN A 256 29.95 7.75 -11.09
N GLN A 257 30.82 8.02 -12.07
CA GLN A 257 32.16 7.41 -12.18
C GLN A 257 33.21 8.05 -11.26
N ALA A 258 33.09 9.36 -10.99
CA ALA A 258 34.04 10.08 -10.13
C ALA A 258 33.79 9.86 -8.62
N VAL A 259 32.54 9.60 -8.22
CA VAL A 259 32.17 9.38 -6.82
C VAL A 259 32.25 7.90 -6.42
N PHE A 260 32.24 6.99 -7.39
CA PHE A 260 32.38 5.54 -7.18
C PHE A 260 33.32 4.93 -8.24
N PRO A 261 34.66 5.06 -8.08
CA PRO A 261 35.56 4.19 -8.81
C PRO A 261 35.36 2.76 -8.28
N GLY A 262 35.39 1.78 -9.18
CA GLY A 262 35.22 0.36 -8.84
C GLY A 262 36.20 -0.13 -7.78
#